data_AF-A0A8S9BFX0-F1
#
_entry.id   AF-A0A8S9BFX0-F1
#
_cell.length_a   1.000
_cell.length_b   1.000
_cell.length_c   1.000
_cell.angle_alpha   90.00
_cell.angle_beta   90.00
_cell.angle_gamma   90.00
#
_symmetry.space_group_name_H-M   'P 1'
#
loop_
_entity.id
_entity.type
_entity.pdbx_description
1 polymer ?
#
loop_
_entity_poly.entity_id
_entity_poly.type
_entity_poly.pdbx_seq_one_letter_code
_entity_poly.pdbx_strand_id
1 'polypeptide(L)'
;MHPKRLARYARIILALSLLILVYDAFSSLRGLHFLYDSARRQFSPSWHALYVLETTEWGFFNPLAITSYTRANGRWVDIAGFRGKAGFTWERLYAWKDRCYMLGEKARMSYFYRIGSSNNDELETDWGNMTEGLHGTWVRYTADLAKTHKTGRLGTFWKLAAGLERPNSDIKENDGTMVLRIDETASLELEHEEVPDNIIEESELGTIWDYGLLWRERLVKEVAATLTIQDGNAADDNFTMRVHGVHWPRLGLLIMTTTSKKFGGILGLPHLSLSKQYFITSQRLLNTTIRNTLDGKNSAAWFDTSNPWTASPSGKRTSRIQTPHCEYVVYVQLHPVNGTVSMQTAAYDWERSLYCPSGYSVLETPDVQMTTVIFSPDCGFILESKAPARFPLNNRQQLDCEVFEQNNP
;
A
#
# COMPACT_ATOMS: atom_id res chain seq x y z
N MET A 1 -64.96 -35.18 -38.89
CA MET A 1 -64.18 -34.55 -37.79
C MET A 1 -64.90 -33.30 -37.31
N HIS A 2 -65.17 -33.17 -36.00
CA HIS A 2 -66.04 -32.12 -35.46
C HIS A 2 -65.36 -30.73 -35.44
N PRO A 3 -66.03 -29.65 -35.93
CA PRO A 3 -65.47 -28.30 -36.00
C PRO A 3 -65.09 -27.71 -34.62
N LYS A 4 -65.71 -28.21 -33.55
CA LYS A 4 -65.39 -27.82 -32.17
C LYS A 4 -64.00 -28.28 -31.68
N ARG A 5 -63.42 -29.32 -32.27
CA ARG A 5 -62.06 -29.79 -31.91
C ARG A 5 -60.98 -28.94 -32.58
N LEU A 6 -61.15 -28.57 -33.84
CA LEU A 6 -60.24 -27.68 -34.58
C LEU A 6 -60.07 -26.31 -33.90
N ALA A 7 -61.16 -25.71 -33.41
CA ALA A 7 -61.10 -24.43 -32.70
C ALA A 7 -60.32 -24.50 -31.36
N ARG A 8 -60.31 -25.64 -30.67
CA ARG A 8 -59.50 -25.81 -29.45
C ARG A 8 -58.02 -25.96 -29.78
N TYR A 9 -57.68 -26.73 -30.80
CA TYR A 9 -56.29 -26.88 -31.24
C TYR A 9 -55.71 -25.55 -31.71
N ALA A 10 -56.47 -24.75 -32.48
CA ALA A 10 -56.03 -23.43 -32.91
C ALA A 10 -55.75 -22.48 -31.73
N ARG A 11 -56.59 -22.49 -30.68
CA ARG A 11 -56.36 -21.68 -29.48
C ARG A 11 -55.15 -22.12 -28.67
N ILE A 12 -54.90 -23.42 -28.58
CA ILE A 12 -53.72 -23.97 -27.87
C ILE A 12 -52.44 -23.62 -28.62
N ILE A 13 -52.44 -23.76 -29.94
CA ILE A 13 -51.28 -23.42 -30.78
C ILE A 13 -50.99 -21.92 -30.71
N LEU A 14 -52.02 -21.07 -30.76
CA LEU A 14 -51.87 -19.62 -30.66
C LEU A 14 -51.38 -19.20 -29.26
N ALA A 15 -51.86 -19.85 -28.19
CA ALA A 15 -51.36 -19.59 -26.85
C ALA A 15 -49.88 -20.02 -26.69
N LEU A 16 -49.50 -21.18 -27.25
CA LEU A 16 -48.12 -21.65 -27.23
C LEU A 16 -47.19 -20.75 -28.05
N SER A 17 -47.61 -20.30 -29.23
CA SER A 17 -46.79 -19.40 -30.05
C SER A 17 -46.61 -18.03 -29.38
N LEU A 18 -47.65 -17.51 -28.72
CA LEU A 18 -47.56 -16.27 -27.94
C LEU A 18 -46.62 -16.42 -26.74
N LEU A 19 -46.64 -17.58 -26.08
CA LEU A 19 -45.77 -17.87 -24.94
C LEU A 19 -44.30 -18.01 -25.35
N ILE A 20 -44.02 -18.60 -26.53
CA ILE A 20 -42.68 -18.66 -27.12
C ILE A 20 -42.20 -17.25 -27.51
N LEU A 21 -43.04 -16.43 -28.15
CA LEU A 21 -42.69 -15.06 -28.50
C LEU A 21 -42.40 -14.18 -27.28
N VAL A 22 -43.16 -14.35 -26.18
CA VAL A 22 -42.89 -13.66 -24.92
C VAL A 22 -41.60 -14.16 -24.27
N TYR A 23 -41.31 -15.46 -24.33
CA TYR A 23 -40.07 -16.04 -23.82
C TYR A 23 -38.84 -15.50 -24.57
N ASP A 24 -38.92 -15.43 -25.90
CA ASP A 24 -37.84 -14.89 -26.75
C ASP A 24 -37.65 -13.37 -26.57
N ALA A 25 -38.72 -12.61 -26.34
CA ALA A 25 -38.63 -11.20 -26.01
C ALA A 25 -37.95 -10.97 -24.64
N PHE A 26 -38.24 -11.82 -23.65
CA PHE A 26 -37.62 -11.75 -22.32
C PHE A 26 -36.16 -12.22 -22.30
N SER A 27 -35.80 -13.22 -23.10
CA SER A 27 -34.40 -13.69 -23.22
C SER A 27 -33.52 -12.65 -23.92
N SER A 28 -34.03 -12.01 -24.96
CA SER A 28 -33.42 -10.86 -25.65
C SER A 28 -33.14 -9.68 -24.70
N LEU A 29 -34.10 -9.31 -23.85
CA LEU A 29 -33.93 -8.24 -22.86
C LEU A 29 -32.83 -8.54 -21.82
N ARG A 30 -32.69 -9.80 -21.40
CA ARG A 30 -31.62 -10.23 -20.49
C ARG A 30 -30.24 -10.14 -21.14
N GLY A 31 -30.13 -10.48 -22.43
CA GLY A 31 -28.89 -10.33 -23.19
C GLY A 31 -28.45 -8.87 -23.32
N LEU A 32 -29.39 -7.95 -23.58
CA LEU A 32 -29.13 -6.51 -23.62
C LEU A 32 -28.73 -5.93 -22.26
N HIS A 33 -29.37 -6.38 -21.16
CA HIS A 33 -28.99 -5.96 -19.80
C HIS A 33 -27.59 -6.46 -19.42
N PHE A 34 -27.24 -7.68 -19.80
CA PHE A 34 -25.90 -8.25 -19.58
C PHE A 34 -24.81 -7.48 -20.36
N LEU A 35 -25.06 -7.14 -21.63
CA LEU A 35 -24.12 -6.36 -22.44
C LEU A 35 -23.99 -4.92 -21.93
N TYR A 36 -25.11 -4.30 -21.53
CA TYR A 36 -25.11 -2.96 -20.95
C TYR A 36 -24.38 -2.91 -19.60
N ASP A 37 -24.61 -3.89 -18.73
CA ASP A 37 -23.89 -4.01 -17.46
C ASP A 37 -22.40 -4.31 -17.68
N SER A 38 -22.04 -5.13 -18.67
CA SER A 38 -20.64 -5.43 -19.01
C SER A 38 -19.90 -4.20 -19.54
N ALA A 39 -20.52 -3.45 -20.45
CA ALA A 39 -19.96 -2.19 -20.95
C ALA A 39 -19.85 -1.15 -19.81
N ARG A 40 -20.90 -0.97 -19.00
CA ARG A 40 -20.85 -0.05 -17.84
C ARG A 40 -19.81 -0.48 -16.81
N ARG A 41 -19.57 -1.78 -16.64
CA ARG A 41 -18.49 -2.29 -15.80
C ARG A 41 -17.13 -1.85 -16.32
N GLN A 42 -16.87 -2.07 -17.60
CA GLN A 42 -15.59 -1.71 -18.24
C GLN A 42 -15.30 -0.19 -18.24
N PHE A 43 -16.33 0.66 -18.20
CA PHE A 43 -16.18 2.12 -18.12
C PHE A 43 -16.29 2.69 -16.70
N SER A 44 -16.20 1.88 -15.65
CA SER A 44 -16.17 2.40 -14.28
C SER A 44 -14.85 3.16 -14.02
N PRO A 45 -14.82 4.15 -13.12
CA PRO A 45 -13.58 4.88 -12.81
C PRO A 45 -12.45 3.98 -12.29
N SER A 46 -12.78 2.82 -11.72
CA SER A 46 -11.82 1.82 -11.25
C SER A 46 -11.15 1.10 -12.41
N TRP A 47 -11.92 0.70 -13.42
CA TRP A 47 -11.39 0.10 -14.65
C TRP A 47 -10.57 1.10 -15.44
N HIS A 48 -10.99 2.37 -15.50
CA HIS A 48 -10.20 3.44 -16.10
C HIS A 48 -8.85 3.60 -15.39
N ALA A 49 -8.85 3.65 -14.06
CA ALA A 49 -7.60 3.79 -13.32
C ALA A 49 -6.70 2.55 -13.41
N LEU A 50 -7.28 1.35 -13.47
CA LEU A 50 -6.53 0.12 -13.76
C LEU A 50 -5.91 0.18 -15.17
N TYR A 51 -6.67 0.62 -16.17
CA TYR A 51 -6.15 0.82 -17.53
C TYR A 51 -5.00 1.84 -17.57
N VAL A 52 -5.09 2.93 -16.83
CA VAL A 52 -3.99 3.89 -16.68
C VAL A 52 -2.78 3.22 -16.01
N LEU A 53 -2.99 2.43 -14.96
CA LEU A 53 -1.89 1.70 -14.32
C LEU A 53 -1.24 0.70 -15.29
N GLU A 54 -2.00 -0.01 -16.11
CA GLU A 54 -1.50 -0.98 -17.08
C GLU A 54 -0.69 -0.35 -18.22
N THR A 55 -1.00 0.89 -18.59
CA THR A 55 -0.42 1.57 -19.77
C THR A 55 0.70 2.54 -19.43
N THR A 56 0.89 2.86 -18.14
CA THR A 56 1.91 3.81 -17.72
C THR A 56 3.23 3.12 -17.40
N GLU A 57 4.32 3.86 -17.56
CA GLU A 57 5.68 3.38 -17.25
C GLU A 57 6.32 4.18 -16.12
N TRP A 58 7.47 3.70 -15.67
CA TRP A 58 8.28 4.41 -14.71
C TRP A 58 8.58 5.85 -15.18
N GLY A 59 8.38 6.82 -14.28
CA GLY A 59 8.59 8.23 -14.56
C GLY A 59 7.43 8.96 -15.26
N PHE A 60 6.35 8.28 -15.67
CA PHE A 60 5.15 8.94 -16.23
C PHE A 60 4.47 9.88 -15.24
N PHE A 61 4.59 9.61 -13.94
CA PHE A 61 4.24 10.56 -12.89
C PHE A 61 5.52 11.29 -12.42
N ASN A 62 5.65 12.55 -12.82
CA ASN A 62 6.73 13.43 -12.37
C ASN A 62 6.21 14.86 -12.22
N PRO A 63 5.60 15.19 -11.08
CA PRO A 63 4.95 16.48 -10.86
C PRO A 63 5.92 17.68 -10.84
N LEU A 64 7.23 17.46 -10.63
CA LEU A 64 8.26 18.51 -10.63
C LEU A 64 9.37 18.24 -11.63
N ALA A 65 9.05 17.94 -12.90
CA ALA A 65 10.05 17.78 -13.95
C ALA A 65 10.91 19.06 -14.12
N ILE A 66 12.07 19.11 -13.45
CA ILE A 66 13.10 20.13 -13.65
C ILE A 66 13.97 19.64 -14.80
N THR A 67 13.73 20.16 -16.00
CA THR A 67 14.71 20.01 -17.10
C THR A 67 15.77 21.09 -16.93
N SER A 68 17.02 20.76 -17.30
CA SER A 68 18.24 21.54 -17.01
C SER A 68 18.21 23.02 -17.43
N TYR A 69 17.25 23.46 -18.26
CA TYR A 69 17.16 24.84 -18.73
C TYR A 69 15.75 25.45 -18.75
N THR A 70 14.70 24.68 -18.42
CA THR A 70 13.31 25.18 -18.35
C THR A 70 12.47 24.40 -17.33
N ARG A 71 11.54 25.06 -16.63
CA ARG A 71 10.44 24.34 -15.95
C ARG A 71 9.57 23.72 -17.04
N ALA A 72 9.78 22.44 -17.32
CA ALA A 72 8.84 21.68 -18.12
C ALA A 72 7.53 21.54 -17.31
N ASN A 73 6.40 21.47 -17.99
CA ASN A 73 5.15 21.11 -17.34
C ASN A 73 5.33 19.74 -16.66
N GLY A 74 4.97 19.64 -15.38
CA GLY A 74 5.02 18.36 -14.66
C GLY A 74 4.24 17.27 -15.42
N ARG A 75 4.71 16.03 -15.34
CA ARG A 75 4.01 14.87 -15.89
C ARG A 75 3.05 14.32 -14.84
N TRP A 76 1.82 14.10 -15.24
CA TRP A 76 0.72 13.70 -14.37
C TRP A 76 0.04 12.46 -14.95
N VAL A 77 -0.54 11.63 -14.09
CA VAL A 77 -1.28 10.44 -14.52
C VAL A 77 -2.76 10.62 -14.20
N ASP A 78 -3.61 10.00 -15.02
CA ASP A 78 -5.06 10.20 -14.96
C ASP A 78 -5.76 9.36 -13.87
N ILE A 79 -5.21 9.41 -12.65
CA ILE A 79 -5.70 8.70 -11.46
C ILE A 79 -6.14 9.74 -10.42
N ALA A 80 -7.20 9.45 -9.67
CA ALA A 80 -7.67 10.35 -8.60
C ALA A 80 -6.53 10.70 -7.63
N GLY A 81 -6.30 11.99 -7.41
CA GLY A 81 -5.22 12.51 -6.57
C GLY A 81 -3.86 12.67 -7.27
N PHE A 82 -3.63 12.04 -8.42
CA PHE A 82 -2.38 12.12 -9.20
C PHE A 82 -2.46 13.06 -10.42
N ARG A 83 -3.55 13.83 -10.51
CA ARG A 83 -3.77 14.85 -11.55
C ARG A 83 -3.27 16.21 -11.05
N GLY A 84 -2.70 17.03 -11.94
CA GLY A 84 -2.14 18.34 -11.57
C GLY A 84 -3.14 19.35 -10.99
N LYS A 85 -4.45 19.13 -11.14
CA LYS A 85 -5.51 19.99 -10.59
C LYS A 85 -6.08 19.50 -9.26
N ALA A 86 -5.56 18.42 -8.68
CA ALA A 86 -6.19 17.74 -7.55
C ALA A 86 -6.00 18.44 -6.18
N GLY A 87 -5.18 19.50 -6.08
CA GLY A 87 -4.94 20.23 -4.83
C GLY A 87 -3.99 19.53 -3.84
N PHE A 88 -3.30 18.49 -4.30
CA PHE A 88 -2.30 17.74 -3.54
C PHE A 88 -0.94 18.44 -3.65
N THR A 89 -0.19 18.42 -2.56
CA THR A 89 1.13 19.05 -2.37
C THR A 89 2.26 18.16 -2.89
N TRP A 90 2.16 17.72 -4.14
CA TRP A 90 3.14 16.83 -4.77
C TRP A 90 4.53 17.46 -4.94
N GLU A 91 4.67 18.76 -4.72
CA GLU A 91 5.96 19.44 -4.63
C GLU A 91 6.88 18.89 -3.54
N ARG A 92 6.32 18.24 -2.50
CA ARG A 92 7.10 17.60 -1.43
C ARG A 92 7.44 16.14 -1.72
N LEU A 93 6.99 15.59 -2.85
CA LEU A 93 7.25 14.19 -3.22
C LEU A 93 8.73 13.86 -3.27
N TYR A 94 9.55 14.75 -3.83
CA TYR A 94 10.99 14.56 -3.90
C TYR A 94 11.65 14.55 -2.52
N ALA A 95 11.20 15.42 -1.61
CA ALA A 95 11.67 15.41 -0.24
C ALA A 95 11.31 14.08 0.45
N TRP A 96 10.07 13.61 0.29
CA TRP A 96 9.66 12.30 0.82
C TRP A 96 10.51 11.15 0.24
N LYS A 97 10.72 11.07 -1.08
CA LYS A 97 11.55 10.03 -1.71
C LYS A 97 13.00 10.08 -1.21
N ASP A 98 13.57 11.28 -1.04
CA ASP A 98 14.91 11.48 -0.48
C ASP A 98 14.99 10.95 0.97
N ARG A 99 13.99 11.25 1.81
CA ARG A 99 13.93 10.71 3.18
C ARG A 99 13.79 9.19 3.21
N CYS A 100 12.96 8.60 2.35
CA CYS A 100 12.82 7.16 2.23
C CYS A 100 14.15 6.49 1.84
N TYR A 101 14.84 7.05 0.85
CA TYR A 101 16.16 6.56 0.43
C TYR A 101 17.20 6.67 1.55
N MET A 102 17.23 7.80 2.25
CA MET A 102 18.22 8.06 3.30
C MET A 102 18.01 7.21 4.57
N LEU A 103 16.76 7.08 5.03
CA LEU A 103 16.43 6.36 6.27
C LEU A 103 16.24 4.85 6.05
N GLY A 104 15.85 4.44 4.84
CA GLY A 104 15.64 3.04 4.47
C GLY A 104 16.82 2.45 3.70
N GLU A 105 16.83 2.64 2.39
CA GLU A 105 17.77 1.99 1.47
C GLU A 105 19.24 2.21 1.84
N LYS A 106 19.64 3.47 2.08
CA LYS A 106 21.03 3.80 2.39
C LYS A 106 21.47 3.19 3.72
N ALA A 107 20.59 3.20 4.74
CA ALA A 107 20.86 2.59 6.04
C ALA A 107 21.02 1.07 5.91
N ARG A 108 20.12 0.43 5.15
CA ARG A 108 20.16 -1.01 4.84
C ARG A 108 21.43 -1.40 4.06
N MET A 109 21.77 -0.67 3.01
CA MET A 109 23.00 -0.91 2.22
C MET A 109 24.25 -0.78 3.09
N SER A 110 24.29 0.23 3.97
CA SER A 110 25.40 0.41 4.91
C SER A 110 25.54 -0.76 5.89
N TYR A 111 24.43 -1.37 6.32
CA TYR A 111 24.45 -2.56 7.17
C TYR A 111 25.10 -3.74 6.46
N PHE A 112 24.63 -4.07 5.25
CA PHE A 112 25.16 -5.19 4.46
C PHE A 112 26.63 -5.00 4.09
N TYR A 113 27.04 -3.78 3.75
CA TYR A 113 28.44 -3.45 3.50
C TYR A 113 29.32 -3.71 4.73
N ARG A 114 28.86 -3.37 5.94
CA ARG A 114 29.63 -3.51 7.19
C ARG A 114 29.85 -4.96 7.60
N ILE A 115 28.89 -5.84 7.36
CA ILE A 115 28.98 -7.25 7.77
C ILE A 115 29.81 -8.12 6.81
N GLY A 116 30.44 -7.53 5.79
CA GLY A 116 31.25 -8.26 4.82
C GLY A 116 30.44 -9.26 3.99
N SER A 117 29.11 -9.21 4.07
CA SER A 117 28.23 -9.99 3.22
C SER A 117 28.42 -9.46 1.81
N SER A 118 29.00 -10.28 0.95
CA SER A 118 28.78 -10.17 -0.48
C SER A 118 27.27 -10.06 -0.73
N ASN A 119 26.87 -9.52 -1.87
CA ASN A 119 25.50 -9.69 -2.40
C ASN A 119 25.11 -11.18 -2.60
N ASN A 120 25.85 -12.14 -2.02
CA ASN A 120 25.56 -13.56 -2.05
C ASN A 120 24.28 -13.82 -1.24
N ASP A 121 23.37 -14.48 -1.93
CA ASP A 121 21.97 -14.76 -1.60
C ASP A 121 21.74 -15.64 -0.35
N GLU A 122 22.76 -15.91 0.46
CA GLU A 122 22.73 -16.95 1.49
C GLU A 122 22.37 -16.45 2.91
N LEU A 123 22.45 -15.15 3.17
CA LEU A 123 21.95 -14.57 4.43
C LEU A 123 20.48 -14.18 4.26
N GLU A 124 19.64 -15.20 4.25
CA GLU A 124 18.19 -15.10 4.07
C GLU A 124 17.54 -14.45 5.31
N THR A 125 17.33 -13.14 5.23
CA THR A 125 16.33 -12.46 6.06
C THR A 125 15.04 -12.39 5.25
N ASP A 126 14.10 -13.28 5.57
CA ASP A 126 12.73 -13.20 5.06
C ASP A 126 11.85 -12.53 6.12
N TRP A 127 11.30 -11.38 5.77
CA TRP A 127 10.35 -10.65 6.61
C TRP A 127 8.89 -11.03 6.31
N GLY A 128 8.66 -12.15 5.62
CA GLY A 128 7.35 -12.59 5.13
C GLY A 128 6.26 -12.78 6.20
N ASN A 129 6.64 -13.14 7.44
CA ASN A 129 5.71 -13.40 8.54
C ASN A 129 5.95 -12.38 9.67
N MET A 130 5.18 -11.29 9.68
CA MET A 130 5.23 -10.28 10.74
C MET A 130 3.82 -9.96 11.24
N THR A 131 3.44 -10.61 12.34
CA THR A 131 2.09 -10.54 12.91
C THR A 131 1.94 -9.44 13.97
N GLU A 132 3.05 -8.96 14.53
CA GLU A 132 3.04 -8.03 15.66
C GLU A 132 2.96 -6.55 15.22
N GLY A 133 2.32 -5.72 16.05
CA GLY A 133 2.22 -4.29 15.80
C GLY A 133 3.59 -3.62 15.95
N LEU A 134 4.00 -2.84 14.95
CA LEU A 134 5.23 -2.06 14.97
C LEU A 134 4.96 -0.71 15.66
N HIS A 135 5.63 -0.46 16.79
CA HIS A 135 5.43 0.74 17.62
C HIS A 135 6.59 1.72 17.48
N GLY A 136 6.32 2.96 17.08
CA GLY A 136 7.35 3.98 16.89
C GLY A 136 6.96 5.34 17.43
N THR A 137 7.97 6.20 17.57
CA THR A 137 7.77 7.65 17.73
C THR A 137 8.13 8.34 16.43
N TRP A 138 7.40 9.41 16.10
CA TRP A 138 7.61 10.17 14.88
C TRP A 138 7.95 11.64 15.18
N VAL A 139 8.60 12.29 14.21
CA VAL A 139 8.81 13.74 14.15
C VAL A 139 8.37 14.27 12.81
N ARG A 140 7.91 15.52 12.80
CA ARG A 140 7.57 16.26 11.60
C ARG A 140 8.84 16.71 10.88
N TYR A 141 8.97 16.34 9.62
CA TYR A 141 10.03 16.80 8.74
C TYR A 141 9.66 18.13 8.07
N THR A 142 10.48 19.16 8.30
CA THR A 142 10.26 20.54 7.80
C THR A 142 11.48 21.14 7.09
N ALA A 143 12.58 20.41 6.95
CA ALA A 143 13.83 20.97 6.45
C ALA A 143 13.80 21.36 4.95
N ASP A 144 12.98 20.69 4.15
CA ASP A 144 12.72 21.07 2.75
C ASP A 144 11.96 22.40 2.63
N LEU A 145 11.10 22.70 3.60
CA LEU A 145 10.33 23.95 3.65
C LEU A 145 11.21 25.19 3.91
N ALA A 146 12.28 25.01 4.68
CA ALA A 146 13.25 26.08 4.94
C ALA A 146 14.04 26.47 3.67
N LYS A 147 14.25 25.53 2.73
CA LYS A 147 14.93 25.78 1.46
C LYS A 147 14.04 26.56 0.48
N THR A 148 12.73 26.29 0.47
CA THR A 148 11.74 27.02 -0.35
C THR A 148 11.55 28.47 0.09
N HIS A 149 11.76 28.79 1.38
CA HIS A 149 11.72 30.17 1.87
C HIS A 149 12.83 31.06 1.27
N LYS A 150 14.00 30.49 0.92
CA LYS A 150 15.13 31.25 0.34
C LYS A 150 14.96 31.62 -1.12
N THR A 151 14.04 30.98 -1.86
CA THR A 151 13.84 31.23 -3.30
C THR A 151 12.76 32.29 -3.60
N GLY A 152 12.31 33.03 -2.58
CA GLY A 152 11.62 34.31 -2.75
C GLY A 152 10.19 34.25 -3.31
N ARG A 153 9.59 33.07 -3.45
CA ARG A 153 8.16 32.93 -3.79
C ARG A 153 7.43 32.16 -2.70
N LEU A 154 6.38 32.78 -2.18
CA LEU A 154 5.30 32.23 -1.35
C LEU A 154 5.48 32.26 0.18
N GLY A 155 5.33 33.46 0.75
CA GLY A 155 5.16 33.72 2.19
C GLY A 155 3.86 33.17 2.82
N THR A 156 2.92 32.64 2.03
CA THR A 156 1.65 32.04 2.50
C THR A 156 1.59 30.52 2.28
N PHE A 157 2.34 30.01 1.31
CA PHE A 157 2.38 28.59 0.97
C PHE A 157 3.21 27.76 1.94
N TRP A 158 4.27 28.33 2.52
CA TRP A 158 5.07 27.60 3.51
C TRP A 158 4.25 27.24 4.75
N LYS A 159 3.28 28.08 5.15
CA LYS A 159 2.37 27.80 6.26
C LYS A 159 1.38 26.69 5.94
N LEU A 160 0.87 26.66 4.70
CA LEU A 160 0.05 25.56 4.19
C LEU A 160 0.85 24.26 4.05
N ALA A 161 2.08 24.31 3.54
CA ALA A 161 2.96 23.16 3.32
C ALA A 161 3.62 22.66 4.61
N ALA A 162 3.70 23.49 5.66
CA ALA A 162 4.08 23.07 7.01
C ALA A 162 2.94 22.36 7.77
N GLY A 163 1.71 22.38 7.22
CA GLY A 163 0.52 21.88 7.91
C GLY A 163 0.06 22.76 9.07
N LEU A 164 0.54 24.01 9.17
CA LEU A 164 0.31 24.90 10.31
C LEU A 164 -0.96 25.77 10.17
N GLU A 165 -1.56 25.85 8.97
CA GLU A 165 -2.75 26.69 8.70
C GLU A 165 -3.84 25.99 7.86
N ARG A 166 -3.86 24.65 7.78
CA ARG A 166 -5.02 23.93 7.20
C ARG A 166 -6.02 23.62 8.32
N PRO A 167 -7.26 24.14 8.26
CA PRO A 167 -8.24 23.97 9.35
C PRO A 167 -8.62 22.51 9.63
N ASN A 168 -8.32 21.58 8.71
CA ASN A 168 -8.65 20.15 8.79
C ASN A 168 -7.41 19.24 8.71
N SER A 169 -6.24 19.67 9.19
CA SER A 169 -5.08 18.77 9.28
C SER A 169 -5.24 17.78 10.43
N ASP A 170 -5.07 16.50 10.16
CA ASP A 170 -5.09 15.46 11.19
C ASP A 170 -3.97 15.66 12.23
N ILE A 171 -2.78 16.06 11.79
CA ILE A 171 -1.60 16.19 12.65
C ILE A 171 -1.25 17.66 12.86
N LYS A 172 -1.23 18.12 14.12
CA LYS A 172 -0.93 19.51 14.50
C LYS A 172 0.42 19.65 15.19
N GLU A 173 0.85 18.66 15.97
CA GLU A 173 2.11 18.73 16.70
C GLU A 173 3.32 18.38 15.82
N ASN A 174 4.51 18.56 16.39
CA ASN A 174 5.78 18.26 15.75
C ASN A 174 6.29 16.85 16.03
N ASP A 175 5.69 16.14 16.99
CA ASP A 175 6.04 14.78 17.33
C ASP A 175 4.86 14.04 17.97
N GLY A 176 4.98 12.71 18.03
CA GLY A 176 3.96 11.84 18.59
C GLY A 176 4.34 10.37 18.48
N THR A 177 3.34 9.49 18.58
CA THR A 177 3.52 8.04 18.48
C THR A 177 2.74 7.47 17.31
N MET A 178 3.17 6.31 16.82
CA MET A 178 2.48 5.58 15.77
C MET A 178 2.57 4.07 16.01
N VAL A 179 1.53 3.37 15.57
CA VAL A 179 1.44 1.92 15.62
C VAL A 179 1.01 1.42 14.25
N LEU A 180 1.75 0.48 13.68
CA LEU A 180 1.43 -0.15 12.40
C LEU A 180 1.20 -1.65 12.62
N ARG A 181 0.00 -2.14 12.35
CA ARG A 181 -0.36 -3.55 12.48
C ARG A 181 -0.60 -4.15 11.10
N ILE A 182 0.28 -5.06 10.67
CA ILE A 182 0.16 -5.73 9.37
C ILE A 182 -0.91 -6.83 9.46
N ASP A 183 -1.75 -6.94 8.44
CA ASP A 183 -2.77 -7.99 8.34
C ASP A 183 -2.22 -9.19 7.55
N GLU A 184 -2.26 -10.38 8.13
CA GLU A 184 -1.77 -11.62 7.47
C GLU A 184 -2.75 -12.23 6.46
N THR A 185 -4.00 -11.75 6.42
CA THR A 185 -5.12 -12.47 5.78
C THR A 185 -5.28 -12.21 4.28
N ALA A 186 -4.49 -11.31 3.68
CA ALA A 186 -4.78 -10.76 2.35
C ALA A 186 -3.59 -10.68 1.37
N SER A 187 -2.55 -11.50 1.54
CA SER A 187 -1.36 -11.41 0.68
C SER A 187 -1.43 -12.38 -0.50
N LEU A 188 -1.80 -11.89 -1.70
CA LEU A 188 -1.30 -12.53 -2.91
C LEU A 188 0.22 -12.35 -2.94
N GLU A 189 0.94 -13.44 -3.07
CA GLU A 189 2.38 -13.47 -3.25
C GLU A 189 2.70 -13.81 -4.69
N LEU A 190 3.57 -13.02 -5.32
CA LEU A 190 4.09 -13.27 -6.64
C LEU A 190 5.61 -13.23 -6.60
N GLU A 191 6.21 -14.27 -7.17
CA GLU A 191 7.63 -14.29 -7.49
C GLU A 191 7.79 -14.10 -9.00
N HIS A 192 8.55 -13.07 -9.40
CA HIS A 192 8.83 -12.83 -10.80
C HIS A 192 9.92 -13.78 -11.31
N GLU A 193 9.62 -14.47 -12.41
CA GLU A 193 10.60 -15.23 -13.17
C GLU A 193 11.75 -14.34 -13.66
N GLU A 194 12.91 -14.95 -13.85
CA GLU A 194 14.11 -14.30 -14.36
C GLU A 194 13.86 -13.61 -15.70
N VAL A 195 13.96 -12.28 -15.71
CA VAL A 195 14.24 -11.56 -16.96
C VAL A 195 15.75 -11.71 -17.16
N PRO A 196 16.23 -12.31 -18.26
CA PRO A 196 17.67 -12.49 -18.47
C PRO A 196 18.38 -11.14 -18.38
N ASP A 197 19.45 -11.10 -17.58
CA ASP A 197 20.18 -9.90 -17.11
C ASP A 197 20.81 -9.03 -18.20
N ASN A 198 20.60 -9.36 -19.48
CA ASN A 198 21.43 -8.88 -20.58
C ASN A 198 20.57 -8.45 -21.78
N ILE A 199 19.80 -7.36 -21.67
CA ILE A 199 19.48 -6.61 -22.89
C ILE A 199 20.72 -5.79 -23.20
N ILE A 200 21.53 -6.27 -24.15
CA ILE A 200 22.61 -5.50 -24.73
C ILE A 200 21.96 -4.54 -25.74
N GLU A 201 21.76 -3.29 -25.35
CA GLU A 201 21.56 -2.23 -26.34
C GLU A 201 22.94 -1.74 -26.80
N GLU A 202 23.33 -2.12 -28.02
CA GLU A 202 24.44 -1.48 -28.71
C GLU A 202 23.96 -0.10 -29.21
N SER A 203 24.49 0.96 -28.59
CA SER A 203 24.33 2.33 -29.08
C SER A 203 25.65 2.84 -29.68
N GLU A 204 25.60 3.90 -30.50
CA GLU A 204 26.80 4.59 -31.00
C GLU A 204 27.71 5.13 -29.86
N LEU A 205 27.18 5.21 -28.64
CA LEU A 205 27.86 5.65 -27.42
C LEU A 205 28.42 4.48 -26.57
N GLY A 206 28.27 3.23 -27.02
CA GLY A 206 28.76 2.02 -26.34
C GLY A 206 27.64 1.08 -25.87
N THR A 207 28.06 0.01 -25.20
CA THR A 207 27.21 -1.05 -24.63
C THR A 207 26.56 -0.56 -23.33
N ILE A 208 25.23 -0.50 -23.26
CA ILE A 208 24.50 -0.25 -22.01
C ILE A 208 24.04 -1.60 -21.45
N TRP A 209 24.45 -1.91 -20.21
CA TRP A 209 23.93 -3.07 -19.47
C TRP A 209 22.63 -2.67 -18.76
N ASP A 210 21.46 -3.15 -19.23
CA ASP A 210 20.22 -3.07 -18.45
C ASP A 210 20.15 -4.30 -17.55
N TYR A 211 20.59 -4.16 -16.29
CA TYR A 211 20.51 -5.23 -15.30
C TYR A 211 19.04 -5.60 -15.06
N GLY A 212 18.74 -6.90 -15.10
CA GLY A 212 17.41 -7.45 -14.83
C GLY A 212 16.95 -7.23 -13.39
N LEU A 213 15.81 -7.82 -13.02
CA LEU A 213 15.30 -7.78 -11.64
C LEU A 213 16.23 -8.56 -10.71
N LEU A 214 16.73 -7.91 -9.65
CA LEU A 214 17.51 -8.59 -8.62
C LEU A 214 16.64 -9.59 -7.86
N TRP A 215 17.20 -10.71 -7.40
CA TRP A 215 16.46 -11.76 -6.68
C TRP A 215 15.63 -11.22 -5.50
N ARG A 216 16.14 -10.20 -4.80
CA ARG A 216 15.47 -9.53 -3.66
C ARG A 216 14.21 -8.77 -4.06
N GLU A 217 14.15 -8.35 -5.32
CA GLU A 217 13.07 -7.55 -5.88
C GLU A 217 12.00 -8.44 -6.53
N ARG A 218 12.34 -9.69 -6.85
CA ARG A 218 11.45 -10.65 -7.54
C ARG A 218 10.28 -11.11 -6.68
N LEU A 219 10.47 -11.24 -5.37
CA LEU A 219 9.42 -11.64 -4.45
C LEU A 219 8.66 -10.41 -3.94
N VAL A 220 7.38 -10.33 -4.27
CA VAL A 220 6.48 -9.26 -3.85
C VAL A 220 5.16 -9.82 -3.32
N LYS A 221 4.64 -9.21 -2.25
CA LYS A 221 3.36 -9.58 -1.64
C LYS A 221 2.43 -8.38 -1.56
N GLU A 222 1.14 -8.59 -1.79
CA GLU A 222 0.12 -7.60 -1.41
C GLU A 222 0.08 -7.53 0.11
N VAL A 223 -0.03 -6.32 0.66
CA VAL A 223 -0.10 -6.10 2.10
C VAL A 223 -1.21 -5.11 2.43
N ALA A 224 -1.91 -5.40 3.52
CA ALA A 224 -2.81 -4.49 4.18
C ALA A 224 -2.33 -4.27 5.62
N ALA A 225 -2.53 -3.08 6.15
CA ALA A 225 -2.19 -2.78 7.52
C ALA A 225 -3.14 -1.75 8.13
N THR A 226 -3.25 -1.78 9.45
CA THR A 226 -3.89 -0.73 10.23
C THR A 226 -2.82 0.20 10.80
N LEU A 227 -2.86 1.46 10.39
CA LEU A 227 -1.99 2.53 10.89
C LEU A 227 -2.77 3.37 11.91
N THR A 228 -2.22 3.49 13.10
CA THR A 228 -2.71 4.41 14.14
C THR A 228 -1.65 5.46 14.38
N ILE A 229 -2.00 6.74 14.26
CA ILE A 229 -1.13 7.88 14.56
C ILE A 229 -1.74 8.64 15.75
N GLN A 230 -0.92 8.96 16.73
CA GLN A 230 -1.27 9.78 17.88
C GLN A 230 -0.44 11.05 17.88
N ASP A 231 -1.12 12.19 18.02
CA ASP A 231 -0.51 13.52 18.14
C ASP A 231 -0.02 13.78 19.57
N GLY A 232 1.19 14.34 19.74
CA GLY A 232 1.97 14.28 20.99
C GLY A 232 1.32 14.83 22.26
N ASN A 233 0.36 15.76 22.16
CA ASN A 233 -0.25 16.43 23.31
C ASN A 233 -1.75 16.16 23.50
N ALA A 234 -2.38 15.40 22.60
CA ALA A 234 -3.81 15.12 22.66
C ALA A 234 -4.02 13.66 23.05
N ALA A 235 -4.28 13.42 24.34
CA ALA A 235 -4.58 12.08 24.86
C ALA A 235 -5.76 11.38 24.14
N ASP A 236 -6.59 12.16 23.42
CA ASP A 236 -7.80 11.70 22.73
C ASP A 236 -7.78 11.85 21.20
N ASP A 237 -6.73 12.42 20.57
CA ASP A 237 -6.66 12.55 19.10
C ASP A 237 -5.78 11.41 18.52
N ASN A 238 -6.38 10.23 18.45
CA ASN A 238 -5.83 9.11 17.67
C ASN A 238 -6.57 8.96 16.34
N PHE A 239 -5.79 8.84 15.27
CA PHE A 239 -6.31 8.60 13.93
C PHE A 239 -5.96 7.19 13.53
N THR A 240 -6.98 6.37 13.27
CA THR A 240 -6.79 4.99 12.81
C THR A 240 -7.31 4.85 11.40
N MET A 241 -6.49 4.27 10.53
CA MET A 241 -6.80 4.08 9.12
C MET A 241 -6.27 2.75 8.60
N ARG A 242 -6.89 2.27 7.53
CA ARG A 242 -6.32 1.16 6.74
C ARG A 242 -5.45 1.69 5.63
N VAL A 243 -4.29 1.07 5.45
CA VAL A 243 -3.38 1.31 4.34
C VAL A 243 -3.14 0.01 3.60
N HIS A 244 -2.97 0.11 2.29
CA HIS A 244 -2.79 -1.03 1.41
C HIS A 244 -1.61 -0.78 0.48
N GLY A 245 -0.87 -1.82 0.12
CA GLY A 245 0.20 -1.70 -0.84
C GLY A 245 0.99 -2.98 -1.06
N VAL A 246 2.30 -2.82 -1.18
CA VAL A 246 3.22 -3.87 -1.60
C VAL A 246 4.35 -4.01 -0.59
N HIS A 247 4.67 -5.26 -0.27
CA HIS A 247 5.78 -5.68 0.56
C HIS A 247 6.79 -6.45 -0.31
N TRP A 248 8.07 -6.11 -0.20
CA TRP A 248 9.19 -6.88 -0.73
C TRP A 248 9.86 -7.63 0.44
N PRO A 249 9.47 -8.89 0.68
CA PRO A 249 9.88 -9.61 1.89
C PRO A 249 11.39 -9.69 2.01
N ARG A 250 12.10 -10.04 0.93
CA ARG A 250 13.57 -10.16 0.90
C ARG A 250 14.33 -8.84 1.11
N LEU A 251 13.64 -7.70 1.04
CA LEU A 251 14.20 -6.37 1.29
C LEU A 251 13.75 -5.78 2.64
N GLY A 252 12.74 -6.37 3.28
CA GLY A 252 12.08 -5.76 4.43
C GLY A 252 11.40 -4.42 4.09
N LEU A 253 11.00 -4.22 2.84
CA LEU A 253 10.49 -2.93 2.34
C LEU A 253 8.98 -2.99 2.15
N LEU A 254 8.24 -2.04 2.73
CA LEU A 254 6.82 -1.86 2.47
C LEU A 254 6.55 -0.44 1.93
N ILE A 255 5.72 -0.36 0.90
CA ILE A 255 5.12 0.89 0.42
C ILE A 255 3.61 0.69 0.44
N MET A 256 2.91 1.56 1.16
CA MET A 256 1.46 1.48 1.35
C MET A 256 0.81 2.85 1.21
N THR A 257 -0.48 2.86 0.91
CA THR A 257 -1.28 4.08 0.77
C THR A 257 -2.68 3.91 1.32
N THR A 258 -3.30 5.01 1.75
CA THR A 258 -4.77 5.05 1.88
C THR A 258 -5.42 5.08 0.50
N THR A 259 -6.65 4.58 0.38
CA THR A 259 -7.44 4.72 -0.84
C THR A 259 -8.83 5.25 -0.51
N SER A 260 -9.25 6.27 -1.26
CA SER A 260 -10.52 6.99 -1.06
C SER A 260 -11.08 7.52 -2.39
N LYS A 261 -12.21 8.25 -2.34
CA LYS A 261 -12.79 8.91 -3.51
C LYS A 261 -11.88 10.00 -4.10
N LYS A 262 -11.10 10.69 -3.26
CA LYS A 262 -10.20 11.77 -3.69
C LYS A 262 -8.80 11.29 -4.05
N PHE A 263 -8.42 10.10 -3.57
CA PHE A 263 -7.07 9.58 -3.72
C PHE A 263 -7.10 8.09 -4.09
N GLY A 264 -6.75 7.77 -5.33
CA GLY A 264 -6.62 6.42 -5.85
C GLY A 264 -5.28 5.80 -5.45
N GLY A 265 -4.96 5.78 -4.15
CA GLY A 265 -3.64 5.44 -3.62
C GLY A 265 -3.12 4.12 -4.16
N ILE A 266 -3.85 3.01 -3.98
CA ILE A 266 -3.39 1.68 -4.40
C ILE A 266 -3.14 1.58 -5.91
N LEU A 267 -3.92 2.30 -6.72
CA LEU A 267 -3.77 2.32 -8.19
C LEU A 267 -2.60 3.20 -8.64
N GLY A 268 -2.31 4.27 -7.91
CA GLY A 268 -1.16 5.15 -8.18
C GLY A 268 0.12 4.73 -7.45
N LEU A 269 0.06 3.72 -6.58
CA LEU A 269 1.15 3.32 -5.69
C LEU A 269 2.45 2.99 -6.42
N PRO A 270 2.46 2.29 -7.57
CA PRO A 270 3.70 2.01 -8.29
C PRO A 270 4.47 3.29 -8.66
N HIS A 271 3.79 4.38 -9.00
CA HIS A 271 4.43 5.67 -9.32
C HIS A 271 5.14 6.32 -8.12
N LEU A 272 4.81 5.91 -6.90
CA LEU A 272 5.43 6.39 -5.67
C LEU A 272 6.70 5.61 -5.33
N SER A 273 7.03 4.55 -6.07
CA SER A 273 8.23 3.74 -5.81
C SER A 273 9.53 4.54 -5.94
N LEU A 274 10.60 4.02 -5.34
CA LEU A 274 11.93 4.66 -5.33
C LEU A 274 12.78 4.29 -6.56
N SER A 275 12.51 3.16 -7.20
CA SER A 275 13.27 2.63 -8.34
C SER A 275 12.37 2.11 -9.46
N LYS A 276 12.94 1.97 -10.67
CA LYS A 276 12.28 1.35 -11.83
C LYS A 276 11.87 -0.09 -11.51
N GLN A 277 12.70 -0.83 -10.77
CA GLN A 277 12.46 -2.21 -10.38
C GLN A 277 11.24 -2.32 -9.45
N TYR A 278 11.19 -1.49 -8.40
CA TYR A 278 10.03 -1.44 -7.50
C TYR A 278 8.75 -1.03 -8.23
N PHE A 279 8.85 -0.15 -9.23
CA PHE A 279 7.72 0.20 -10.09
C PHE A 279 7.20 -1.04 -10.83
N ILE A 280 8.09 -1.76 -11.53
CA ILE A 280 7.71 -2.91 -12.38
C ILE A 280 7.06 -4.01 -11.54
N THR A 281 7.67 -4.38 -10.41
CA THR A 281 7.18 -5.51 -9.60
C THR A 281 5.88 -5.17 -8.88
N SER A 282 5.76 -3.95 -8.33
CA SER A 282 4.50 -3.49 -7.74
C SER A 282 3.38 -3.34 -8.77
N GLN A 283 3.68 -2.81 -9.97
CA GLN A 283 2.70 -2.69 -11.05
C GLN A 283 2.18 -4.06 -11.49
N ARG A 284 3.05 -5.06 -11.68
CA ARG A 284 2.63 -6.41 -12.08
C ARG A 284 1.76 -7.09 -11.02
N LEU A 285 2.18 -7.01 -9.74
CA LEU A 285 1.40 -7.52 -8.63
C LEU A 285 0.03 -6.86 -8.56
N LEU A 286 -0.01 -5.53 -8.53
CA LEU A 286 -1.25 -4.79 -8.38
C LEU A 286 -2.16 -4.90 -9.61
N ASN A 287 -1.63 -4.99 -10.82
CA ASN A 287 -2.44 -5.29 -12.00
C ASN A 287 -3.17 -6.62 -11.83
N THR A 288 -2.49 -7.63 -11.29
CA THR A 288 -3.08 -8.96 -11.07
C THR A 288 -4.11 -8.93 -9.95
N THR A 289 -3.76 -8.40 -8.77
CA THR A 289 -4.65 -8.39 -7.60
C THR A 289 -5.87 -7.50 -7.82
N ILE A 290 -5.68 -6.32 -8.41
CA ILE A 290 -6.77 -5.38 -8.67
C ILE A 290 -7.70 -5.93 -9.73
N ARG A 291 -7.17 -6.47 -10.84
CA ARG A 291 -7.99 -7.09 -11.89
C ARG A 291 -8.82 -8.25 -11.34
N ASN A 292 -8.20 -9.18 -10.62
CA ASN A 292 -8.91 -10.31 -10.00
C ASN A 292 -10.04 -9.84 -9.06
N THR A 293 -9.78 -8.78 -8.30
CA THR A 293 -10.77 -8.21 -7.37
C THR A 293 -11.90 -7.48 -8.11
N LEU A 294 -11.60 -6.77 -9.20
CA LEU A 294 -12.60 -6.09 -10.04
C LEU A 294 -13.43 -7.06 -10.87
N ASP A 295 -12.86 -8.19 -11.28
CA ASP A 295 -13.59 -9.28 -11.95
C ASP A 295 -14.51 -10.01 -10.97
N GLY A 296 -14.06 -10.21 -9.72
CA GLY A 296 -14.84 -10.86 -8.67
C GLY A 296 -15.95 -10.01 -8.04
N LYS A 297 -15.91 -8.67 -8.18
CA LYS A 297 -16.90 -7.73 -7.61
C LYS A 297 -17.66 -7.00 -8.71
N ASN A 298 -18.96 -6.73 -8.49
CA ASN A 298 -19.68 -5.77 -9.34
C ASN A 298 -18.96 -4.40 -9.27
N SER A 299 -18.38 -3.95 -10.38
CA SER A 299 -17.52 -2.75 -10.54
C SER A 299 -18.02 -1.42 -9.95
N ALA A 300 -19.29 -1.35 -9.54
CA ALA A 300 -19.88 -0.21 -8.82
C ALA A 300 -19.42 -0.11 -7.35
N ALA A 301 -18.81 -1.17 -6.81
CA ALA A 301 -18.40 -1.30 -5.40
C ALA A 301 -17.20 -0.43 -4.97
N TRP A 302 -16.47 0.20 -5.89
CA TRP A 302 -15.20 0.88 -5.58
C TRP A 302 -15.35 2.16 -4.75
N PHE A 303 -16.47 2.88 -4.90
CA PHE A 303 -16.76 4.10 -4.14
C PHE A 303 -17.85 3.90 -3.08
N ASP A 304 -18.24 2.65 -2.86
CA ASP A 304 -19.18 2.20 -1.85
C ASP A 304 -18.41 1.53 -0.69
N THR A 305 -19.09 1.33 0.43
CA THR A 305 -18.68 0.62 1.64
C THR A 305 -18.13 -0.81 1.41
N SER A 306 -18.20 -1.33 0.18
CA SER A 306 -17.70 -2.64 -0.24
C SER A 306 -16.32 -2.61 -0.93
N ASN A 307 -15.68 -1.43 -1.04
CA ASN A 307 -14.29 -1.32 -1.52
C ASN A 307 -13.33 -2.09 -0.59
N PRO A 308 -12.60 -3.10 -1.10
CA PRO A 308 -11.69 -3.89 -0.26
C PRO A 308 -10.45 -3.12 0.22
N TRP A 309 -10.10 -2.02 -0.45
CA TRP A 309 -8.97 -1.15 -0.08
C TRP A 309 -9.39 0.15 0.59
N THR A 310 -10.61 0.22 1.14
CA THR A 310 -11.09 1.42 1.82
C THR A 310 -10.20 1.77 3.02
N ALA A 311 -9.80 3.04 3.11
CA ALA A 311 -9.03 3.53 4.26
C ALA A 311 -9.83 3.51 5.58
N SER A 312 -11.16 3.33 5.51
CA SER A 312 -12.01 3.26 6.69
C SER A 312 -11.87 1.90 7.39
N PRO A 313 -11.55 1.86 8.70
CA PRO A 313 -11.55 0.61 9.45
C PRO A 313 -12.98 0.03 9.51
N SER A 314 -13.16 -1.18 9.00
CA SER A 314 -14.43 -1.92 9.02
C SER A 314 -14.69 -2.45 10.43
N GLY A 315 -15.65 -1.87 11.16
CA GLY A 315 -16.02 -2.33 12.50
C GLY A 315 -16.88 -1.32 13.23
N LYS A 316 -17.83 -1.78 14.07
CA LYS A 316 -18.78 -0.95 14.83
C LYS A 316 -18.10 0.32 15.37
N ARG A 317 -18.69 1.48 15.04
CA ARG A 317 -18.33 2.80 15.60
C ARG A 317 -18.34 2.73 17.13
N THR A 318 -17.22 2.38 17.74
CA THR A 318 -16.94 2.81 19.10
C THR A 318 -16.70 4.31 19.00
N SER A 319 -17.35 5.09 19.85
CA SER A 319 -17.54 6.54 19.71
C SER A 319 -16.27 7.41 19.78
N ARG A 320 -15.07 6.83 19.67
CA ARG A 320 -13.78 7.50 19.85
C ARG A 320 -12.77 7.34 18.70
N ILE A 321 -13.04 6.55 17.67
CA ILE A 321 -12.12 6.39 16.52
C ILE A 321 -12.50 7.40 15.43
N GLN A 322 -11.69 8.45 15.26
CA GLN A 322 -11.86 9.42 14.17
C GLN A 322 -11.28 8.87 12.87
N THR A 323 -12.05 8.94 11.79
CA THR A 323 -11.55 8.68 10.44
C THR A 323 -10.71 9.87 10.00
N PRO A 324 -9.46 9.68 9.55
CA PRO A 324 -8.61 10.80 9.17
C PRO A 324 -9.19 11.58 7.99
N HIS A 325 -8.97 12.90 8.00
CA HIS A 325 -9.27 13.79 6.89
C HIS A 325 -8.19 13.73 5.81
N CYS A 326 -6.97 13.39 6.17
CA CYS A 326 -5.83 13.34 5.27
C CYS A 326 -5.71 11.98 4.56
N GLU A 327 -4.98 11.97 3.46
CA GLU A 327 -4.49 10.78 2.78
C GLU A 327 -3.04 10.55 3.16
N TYR A 328 -2.58 9.30 3.09
CA TYR A 328 -1.27 8.88 3.57
C TYR A 328 -0.57 7.99 2.56
N VAL A 329 0.70 8.27 2.36
CA VAL A 329 1.70 7.43 1.68
C VAL A 329 2.69 7.00 2.74
N VAL A 330 2.84 5.71 2.95
CA VAL A 330 3.59 5.11 4.05
C VAL A 330 4.72 4.28 3.47
N TYR A 331 5.96 4.66 3.80
CA TYR A 331 7.15 3.87 3.54
C TYR A 331 7.62 3.24 4.85
N VAL A 332 7.93 1.95 4.85
CA VAL A 332 8.51 1.24 5.99
C VAL A 332 9.72 0.44 5.52
N GLN A 333 10.81 0.58 6.24
CA GLN A 333 11.99 -0.27 6.11
C GLN A 333 12.16 -1.04 7.42
N LEU A 334 12.09 -2.36 7.33
CA LEU A 334 12.46 -3.30 8.37
C LEU A 334 13.97 -3.51 8.27
N HIS A 335 14.65 -3.38 9.40
CA HIS A 335 16.08 -3.58 9.51
C HIS A 335 16.35 -5.00 10.00
N PRO A 336 17.42 -5.65 9.50
CA PRO A 336 17.83 -6.95 9.98
C PRO A 336 18.21 -6.87 11.47
N VAL A 337 17.85 -7.90 12.24
CA VAL A 337 18.25 -7.98 13.65
C VAL A 337 19.69 -8.47 13.73
N ASN A 338 20.49 -7.86 14.62
CA ASN A 338 21.84 -8.33 14.90
C ASN A 338 21.77 -9.73 15.54
N GLY A 339 22.08 -10.79 14.80
CA GLY A 339 22.17 -12.14 15.33
C GLY A 339 22.63 -13.14 14.28
N THR A 340 23.36 -14.17 14.70
CA THR A 340 23.84 -15.30 13.87
C THR A 340 22.74 -16.31 13.51
N VAL A 341 21.47 -15.97 13.77
CA VAL A 341 20.32 -16.86 13.61
C VAL A 341 19.49 -16.34 12.43
N SER A 342 19.13 -17.22 11.50
CA SER A 342 18.27 -16.82 10.38
C SER A 342 16.93 -16.32 10.94
N MET A 343 16.40 -15.23 10.37
CA MET A 343 15.14 -14.65 10.87
C MET A 343 13.97 -15.63 10.76
N GLN A 344 14.05 -16.59 9.83
CA GLN A 344 13.09 -17.70 9.69
C GLN A 344 13.17 -18.68 10.87
N THR A 345 14.37 -19.00 11.38
CA THR A 345 14.51 -19.85 12.58
C THR A 345 14.04 -19.10 13.83
N ALA A 346 14.39 -17.82 13.95
CA ALA A 346 13.93 -16.99 15.06
C ALA A 346 12.40 -16.78 15.07
N ALA A 347 11.78 -16.54 13.90
CA ALA A 347 10.33 -16.39 13.77
C ALA A 347 9.57 -17.72 13.95
N TYR A 348 10.13 -18.83 13.47
CA TYR A 348 9.55 -20.17 13.66
C TYR A 348 9.65 -20.65 15.10
N ASP A 349 10.79 -20.42 15.78
CA ASP A 349 10.95 -20.73 17.21
C ASP A 349 10.09 -19.79 18.10
N TRP A 350 9.85 -18.56 17.64
CA TRP A 350 8.96 -17.58 18.29
C TRP A 350 7.47 -17.98 18.25
N GLU A 351 6.96 -18.33 17.06
CA GLU A 351 5.57 -18.80 16.91
C GLU A 351 5.31 -20.03 17.80
N ARG A 352 6.34 -20.85 18.00
CA ARG A 352 6.30 -22.02 18.87
C ARG A 352 6.43 -21.68 20.36
N SER A 353 7.12 -20.60 20.74
CA SER A 353 7.26 -20.16 22.14
C SER A 353 6.04 -19.43 22.70
N LEU A 354 5.07 -19.06 21.86
CA LEU A 354 3.76 -18.51 22.26
C LEU A 354 2.89 -19.49 23.07
N TYR A 355 3.24 -20.77 23.10
CA TYR A 355 2.69 -21.77 24.02
C TYR A 355 3.78 -22.20 24.99
N CYS A 356 3.89 -21.57 26.17
CA CYS A 356 4.87 -21.91 27.21
C CYS A 356 5.09 -23.44 27.35
N PRO A 357 6.23 -23.99 26.89
CA PRO A 357 6.65 -25.32 27.26
C PRO A 357 7.80 -25.17 28.26
N SER A 358 7.51 -25.60 29.49
CA SER A 358 8.41 -25.67 30.64
C SER A 358 9.92 -25.76 30.31
N GLY A 359 10.69 -24.79 30.82
CA GLY A 359 12.11 -24.98 31.14
C GLY A 359 13.15 -24.28 30.25
N TYR A 360 12.75 -23.54 29.22
CA TYR A 360 13.71 -22.71 28.47
C TYR A 360 13.71 -21.26 28.98
N SER A 361 14.91 -20.77 29.31
CA SER A 361 15.16 -19.35 29.53
C SER A 361 14.51 -18.54 28.42
N VAL A 362 13.67 -17.56 28.78
CA VAL A 362 13.07 -16.60 27.84
C VAL A 362 14.19 -16.06 26.96
N LEU A 363 14.28 -16.56 25.72
CA LEU A 363 15.19 -16.01 24.74
C LEU A 363 14.75 -14.57 24.53
N GLU A 364 15.66 -13.63 24.83
CA GLU A 364 15.41 -12.21 24.59
C GLU A 364 14.95 -12.03 23.16
N THR A 365 13.76 -11.43 23.02
CA THR A 365 13.11 -11.17 21.75
C THR A 365 14.03 -10.30 20.89
N PRO A 366 14.51 -10.77 19.72
CA PRO A 366 15.35 -9.93 18.87
C PRO A 366 14.53 -8.71 18.42
N ASP A 367 14.94 -7.51 18.88
CA ASP A 367 14.29 -6.23 18.56
C ASP A 367 14.27 -5.99 17.04
N VAL A 368 13.15 -6.32 16.35
CA VAL A 368 13.02 -5.94 14.93
C VAL A 368 12.90 -4.42 14.85
N GLN A 369 13.93 -3.81 14.28
CA GLN A 369 14.04 -2.37 14.15
C GLN A 369 13.34 -1.92 12.86
N MET A 370 12.44 -0.94 12.92
CA MET A 370 11.84 -0.36 11.71
C MET A 370 12.02 1.15 11.63
N THR A 371 12.30 1.66 10.43
CA THR A 371 12.23 3.08 10.13
C THR A 371 11.08 3.35 9.18
N THR A 372 10.36 4.44 9.37
CA THR A 372 9.24 4.79 8.50
C THR A 372 9.25 6.27 8.14
N VAL A 373 8.75 6.55 6.93
CA VAL A 373 8.52 7.89 6.42
C VAL A 373 7.10 7.96 5.86
N ILE A 374 6.28 8.79 6.48
CA ILE A 374 4.87 8.96 6.12
C ILE A 374 4.71 10.32 5.47
N PHE A 375 4.10 10.38 4.29
CA PHE A 375 3.78 11.61 3.60
C PHE A 375 2.28 11.73 3.42
N SER A 376 1.71 12.85 3.83
CA SER A 376 0.34 13.20 3.51
C SER A 376 0.32 14.15 2.31
N PRO A 377 -0.10 13.68 1.12
CA PRO A 377 -0.05 14.51 -0.07
C PRO A 377 -1.19 15.53 -0.15
N ASP A 378 -2.26 15.42 0.63
CA ASP A 378 -3.36 16.39 0.65
C ASP A 378 -3.28 17.36 1.83
N CYS A 379 -2.75 16.94 2.98
CA CYS A 379 -2.48 17.82 4.12
C CYS A 379 -1.07 18.40 4.11
N GLY A 380 -0.14 17.79 3.39
CA GLY A 380 1.15 18.35 3.00
C GLY A 380 2.27 18.21 4.01
N PHE A 381 2.11 17.38 5.05
CA PHE A 381 3.16 17.10 6.03
C PHE A 381 3.93 15.82 5.70
N ILE A 382 5.16 15.73 6.21
CA ILE A 382 5.98 14.51 6.20
C ILE A 382 6.32 14.19 7.66
N LEU A 383 6.11 12.93 8.06
CA LEU A 383 6.52 12.39 9.35
C LEU A 383 7.63 11.37 9.13
N GLU A 384 8.62 11.34 10.01
CA GLU A 384 9.69 10.35 10.00
C GLU A 384 9.90 9.77 11.40
N SER A 385 10.26 8.49 11.50
CA SER A 385 10.59 7.85 12.77
C SER A 385 11.82 8.48 13.43
N LYS A 386 11.77 8.83 14.72
CA LYS A 386 12.90 9.43 15.48
C LYS A 386 14.14 8.51 15.54
N ALA A 387 13.92 7.21 15.58
CA ALA A 387 14.91 6.12 15.60
C ALA A 387 14.19 4.82 15.20
N PRO A 388 14.88 3.70 14.96
CA PRO A 388 14.19 2.46 14.68
C PRO A 388 13.26 2.09 15.84
N ALA A 389 11.99 1.86 15.53
CA ALA A 389 10.95 1.45 16.48
C ALA A 389 11.44 0.31 17.39
N ARG A 390 11.09 0.35 18.68
CA ARG A 390 11.32 -0.73 19.65
C ARG A 390 9.97 -1.34 20.02
N PHE A 391 9.87 -2.66 20.07
CA PHE A 391 8.65 -3.31 20.58
C PHE A 391 8.55 -3.09 22.09
N PRO A 392 7.41 -2.63 22.61
CA PRO A 392 7.16 -2.69 24.05
C PRO A 392 6.84 -4.13 24.44
N LEU A 393 7.49 -4.63 25.50
CA LEU A 393 7.09 -5.87 26.17
C LEU A 393 5.65 -5.71 26.71
N ASN A 394 4.78 -6.68 26.43
CA ASN A 394 3.39 -6.63 26.88
C ASN A 394 3.30 -7.03 28.37
N ASN A 395 2.80 -6.15 29.25
CA ASN A 395 2.57 -6.45 30.68
C ASN A 395 1.73 -7.73 30.93
N ARG A 396 0.93 -8.17 29.96
CA ARG A 396 0.12 -9.40 30.06
C ARG A 396 0.94 -10.68 29.97
N GLN A 397 1.98 -10.69 29.12
CA GLN A 397 2.89 -11.84 28.98
C GLN A 397 3.77 -12.02 30.22
N GLN A 398 4.12 -10.92 30.89
CA GLN A 398 4.83 -10.95 32.16
C GLN A 398 3.96 -11.50 33.31
N LEU A 399 2.69 -11.09 33.39
CA LEU A 399 1.77 -11.60 34.42
C LEU A 399 1.38 -13.07 34.22
N ASP A 400 1.13 -13.51 32.98
CA ASP A 400 0.66 -14.88 32.73
C ASP A 400 1.79 -15.93 32.98
N CYS A 401 3.06 -15.54 32.93
CA CYS A 401 4.19 -16.40 33.29
C CYS A 401 4.45 -16.43 34.81
N GLU A 402 4.34 -15.29 35.50
CA GLU A 402 4.51 -15.21 36.96
C GLU A 402 3.42 -16.01 37.72
N VAL A 403 2.19 -16.05 37.20
CA VAL A 403 1.09 -16.83 37.78
C VAL A 403 1.30 -18.35 37.58
N PHE A 404 2.02 -18.77 36.55
CA PHE A 404 2.31 -20.19 36.31
C PHE A 404 3.41 -20.72 37.24
N GLU A 405 4.47 -19.93 37.49
CA GLU A 405 5.54 -20.27 38.45
C GLU A 405 5.03 -20.34 39.91
N GLN A 406 4.04 -19.54 40.28
CA GLN A 406 3.47 -19.58 41.64
C GLN A 406 2.55 -20.78 41.90
N ASN A 407 2.03 -21.43 40.86
CA ASN A 407 1.04 -22.52 40.97
C ASN A 407 1.60 -23.92 40.70
N ASN A 408 2.86 -24.05 40.30
CA ASN A 408 3.58 -25.33 40.21
C ASN A 408 5.05 -25.13 40.63
N PRO A 409 5.37 -25.34 41.93
CA PRO A 409 6.73 -25.21 42.45
C PRO A 409 7.69 -26.30 41.96
#